data_AF-H1VRX2-F1
#
_entry.id   AF-H1VRX2-F1
#
_cell.length_a   1.000
_cell.length_b   1.000
_cell.length_c   1.000
_cell.angle_alpha   90.00
_cell.angle_beta   90.00
_cell.angle_gamma   90.00
#
_symmetry.space_group_name_H-M   'P 1'
#
loop_
_entity.id
_entity.type
_entity.pdbx_description
1 polymer ?
#
loop_
_entity_poly.entity_id
_entity_poly.type
_entity_poly.pdbx_seq_one_letter_code
_entity_poly.pdbx_strand_id
1 'polypeptide(L)'
;MVSADSFGEDRIAGLANSRAFGDMRSKRIGVSAEPEITRVEVGPAEYSFLVLMSDGISGTLSDQEIVDVIKEARTPEEGAKNVVNYATEVSHDGDNATCLVVRLGGWERRSEGGVGSLGTKEIRDKRRTEALDPRRGKQ
;
A
#
# COMPACT_ATOMS: atom_id res chain seq x y z
N MET A 1 -16.12 20.67 -10.46
CA MET A 1 -16.60 20.34 -9.11
C MET A 1 -15.55 19.45 -8.45
N VAL A 2 -14.38 20.04 -8.21
CA VAL A 2 -13.30 19.44 -7.42
C VAL A 2 -13.17 20.34 -6.21
N SER A 3 -13.22 19.76 -5.02
CA SER A 3 -13.11 20.47 -3.75
C SER A 3 -12.17 19.69 -2.86
N ALA A 4 -11.25 20.38 -2.19
CA ALA A 4 -10.44 19.78 -1.14
C ALA A 4 -11.31 19.52 0.09
N ASP A 5 -11.14 18.36 0.73
CA ASP A 5 -11.73 18.11 2.04
C ASP A 5 -10.90 18.71 3.18
N SER A 6 -11.32 18.46 4.43
CA SER A 6 -10.60 18.92 5.63
C SER A 6 -9.20 18.29 5.79
N PHE A 7 -8.86 17.27 5.00
CA PHE A 7 -7.57 16.58 4.97
C PHE A 7 -6.72 16.98 3.75
N GLY A 8 -7.21 17.90 2.90
CA GLY A 8 -6.51 18.41 1.73
C GLY A 8 -6.59 17.50 0.50
N GLU A 9 -7.43 16.46 0.51
CA GLU A 9 -7.57 15.54 -0.61
C GLU A 9 -8.55 16.07 -1.66
N ASP A 10 -8.17 15.95 -2.94
CA ASP A 10 -9.03 16.31 -4.05
C ASP A 10 -10.25 15.38 -4.13
N ARG A 11 -11.44 15.94 -3.94
CA ARG A 11 -12.70 15.20 -4.05
C ARG A 11 -13.48 15.63 -5.28
N ILE A 12 -13.92 14.64 -6.07
CA ILE A 12 -14.86 14.86 -7.17
C ILE A 12 -16.27 14.82 -6.58
N ALA A 13 -16.93 15.97 -6.52
CA ALA A 13 -18.26 16.11 -5.93
C ALA A 13 -18.38 15.52 -4.50
N GLY A 14 -17.30 15.62 -3.70
CA GLY A 14 -17.23 15.07 -2.34
C GLY A 14 -16.78 13.61 -2.24
N LEU A 15 -16.41 12.97 -3.34
CA LEU A 15 -15.94 11.58 -3.38
C LEU A 15 -14.44 11.50 -3.65
N ALA A 16 -13.75 10.62 -2.92
CA ALA A 16 -12.33 10.33 -3.12
C ALA A 16 -12.08 9.48 -4.38
N ASN A 17 -13.03 8.62 -4.76
CA ASN A 17 -12.89 7.69 -5.87
C ASN A 17 -13.81 8.07 -7.06
N SER A 18 -13.26 7.97 -8.27
CA SER A 18 -14.03 8.12 -9.52
C SER A 18 -14.70 6.82 -9.99
N ARG A 19 -14.34 5.69 -9.39
CA ARG A 19 -14.92 4.37 -9.65
C ARG A 19 -15.13 3.63 -8.33
N ALA A 20 -16.27 2.94 -8.21
CA ALA A 20 -16.61 2.14 -7.03
C ALA A 20 -17.74 1.16 -7.35
N PHE A 21 -17.84 0.05 -6.64
CA PHE A 21 -19.13 -0.65 -6.54
C PHE A 21 -20.05 0.10 -5.55
N GLY A 22 -21.37 -0.04 -5.70
CA GLY A 22 -22.30 0.69 -4.83
C GLY A 22 -22.50 2.14 -5.26
N ASP A 23 -22.41 3.09 -4.33
CA ASP A 23 -22.55 4.55 -4.57
C ASP A 23 -23.69 4.94 -5.52
N MET A 24 -24.87 4.36 -5.32
CA MET A 24 -26.01 4.45 -6.24
C MET A 24 -26.39 5.90 -6.62
N ARG A 25 -26.33 6.82 -5.64
CA ARG A 25 -26.64 8.25 -5.87
C ARG A 25 -25.58 8.92 -6.76
N SER A 26 -24.32 8.51 -6.59
CA SER A 26 -23.17 9.09 -7.27
C SER A 26 -22.95 8.54 -8.69
N LYS A 27 -23.61 7.43 -9.06
CA LYS A 27 -23.59 6.91 -10.43
C LYS A 27 -24.11 7.92 -11.45
N ARG A 28 -25.12 8.71 -11.08
CA ARG A 28 -25.70 9.75 -11.94
C ARG A 28 -24.77 10.93 -12.23
N ILE A 29 -23.75 11.11 -11.40
CA ILE A 29 -22.76 12.20 -11.53
C ILE A 29 -21.40 11.71 -12.07
N GLY A 30 -21.34 10.46 -12.56
CA GLY A 30 -20.19 9.95 -13.31
C GLY A 30 -19.30 8.93 -12.59
N VAL A 31 -19.63 8.51 -11.35
CA VAL A 31 -18.86 7.44 -10.69
C VAL A 31 -19.10 6.12 -11.40
N SER A 32 -18.07 5.56 -12.05
CA SER A 32 -18.24 4.29 -12.79
C SER A 32 -18.20 3.07 -11.86
N ALA A 33 -18.85 1.98 -12.24
CA ALA A 33 -18.66 0.65 -11.64
C ALA A 33 -17.83 -0.28 -12.56
N GLU A 34 -17.44 0.21 -13.73
CA GLU A 34 -16.68 -0.54 -14.71
C GLU A 34 -15.20 -0.61 -14.30
N PRO A 35 -14.66 -1.81 -14.10
CA PRO A 35 -13.26 -1.97 -13.71
C PRO A 35 -12.34 -1.67 -14.88
N GLU A 36 -11.09 -1.35 -14.55
CA GLU A 36 -10.00 -1.50 -15.52
C GLU A 36 -9.53 -2.95 -15.52
N ILE A 37 -9.35 -3.53 -16.71
CA ILE A 37 -8.96 -4.93 -16.86
C ILE A 37 -7.62 -4.99 -17.57
N THR A 38 -6.60 -5.46 -16.83
CA THR A 38 -5.26 -5.70 -17.37
C THR A 38 -4.96 -7.20 -17.34
N ARG A 39 -4.31 -7.70 -18.39
CA ARG A 39 -3.79 -9.06 -18.45
C ARG A 39 -2.28 -9.00 -18.58
N VAL A 40 -1.58 -9.76 -17.73
CA VAL A 40 -0.13 -9.86 -17.73
C VAL A 40 0.21 -11.34 -17.80
N GLU A 41 1.02 -11.73 -18.80
CA GLU A 41 1.58 -13.07 -18.86
C GLU A 41 2.78 -13.14 -17.92
N VAL A 42 2.84 -14.20 -17.10
CA VAL A 42 3.91 -14.41 -16.13
C VAL A 42 4.69 -15.66 -16.50
N GLY A 43 5.95 -15.49 -16.85
CA GLY A 43 6.86 -16.56 -17.17
C GLY A 43 7.26 -17.39 -15.94
N PRO A 44 7.83 -18.60 -16.15
CA PRO A 44 8.30 -19.44 -15.06
C PRO A 44 9.30 -18.71 -14.16
N ALA A 45 8.94 -18.57 -12.88
CA ALA A 45 9.77 -17.92 -11.86
C ALA A 45 10.26 -16.49 -12.23
N GLU A 46 9.52 -15.78 -13.09
CA GLU A 46 9.81 -14.41 -13.51
C GLU A 46 9.65 -13.41 -12.35
N TYR A 47 8.52 -13.51 -11.63
CA TYR A 47 8.22 -12.68 -10.48
C TYR A 47 8.22 -13.49 -9.17
N SER A 48 8.55 -12.81 -8.06
CA SER A 48 8.64 -13.44 -6.75
C SER A 48 7.32 -13.43 -5.97
N PHE A 49 6.55 -12.36 -6.08
CA PHE A 49 5.26 -12.20 -5.42
C PHE A 49 4.42 -11.10 -6.08
N LEU A 50 3.11 -11.16 -5.85
CA LEU A 50 2.16 -10.09 -6.14
C LEU A 50 1.65 -9.53 -4.81
N VAL A 51 1.50 -8.22 -4.71
CA VAL A 51 0.96 -7.55 -3.53
C VAL A 51 -0.33 -6.85 -3.91
N LEU A 52 -1.39 -7.07 -3.13
CA LEU A 52 -2.63 -6.30 -3.19
C LEU A 52 -2.82 -5.60 -1.86
N MET A 53 -3.21 -4.33 -1.87
CA MET A 53 -3.34 -3.53 -0.66
C MET A 53 -4.46 -2.51 -0.75
N SER A 54 -4.93 -2.04 0.40
CA SER A 54 -5.77 -0.84 0.50
C SER A 54 -4.94 0.45 0.50
N ASP A 55 -5.63 1.56 0.26
CA ASP A 55 -5.12 2.94 0.36
C ASP A 55 -4.54 3.27 1.74
N GLY A 56 -5.09 2.71 2.82
CA GLY A 56 -4.48 2.82 4.15
C GLY A 56 -3.01 2.36 4.22
N ILE A 57 -2.54 1.55 3.27
CA ILE A 57 -1.12 1.18 3.12
C ILE A 57 -0.42 2.10 2.11
N SER A 58 -0.93 2.20 0.88
CA SER A 58 -0.25 2.93 -0.20
C SER A 58 -0.22 4.45 0.00
N GLY A 59 -1.12 4.99 0.81
CA GLY A 59 -1.10 6.39 1.24
C GLY A 59 -0.02 6.67 2.29
N THR A 60 0.42 5.64 3.03
CA THR A 60 1.41 5.79 4.11
C THR A 60 2.82 5.33 3.68
N LEU A 61 2.91 4.25 2.92
CA LEU A 61 4.16 3.59 2.54
C LEU A 61 4.40 3.69 1.04
N SER A 62 5.65 3.88 0.64
CA SER A 62 6.03 3.77 -0.77
C SER A 62 6.07 2.31 -1.24
N ASP A 63 5.85 2.09 -2.54
CA ASP A 63 5.95 0.77 -3.18
C ASP A 63 7.25 0.05 -2.84
N GLN A 64 8.37 0.79 -2.81
CA GLN A 64 9.68 0.20 -2.51
C GLN A 64 9.80 -0.24 -1.05
N GLU A 65 9.26 0.54 -0.09
CA GLU A 65 9.24 0.13 1.32
C GLU A 65 8.43 -1.15 1.51
N ILE A 66 7.28 -1.25 0.82
CA ILE A 66 6.42 -2.44 0.87
C ILE A 66 7.16 -3.67 0.33
N VAL A 67 7.78 -3.54 -0.84
CA VAL A 67 8.57 -4.60 -1.47
C VAL A 67 9.73 -5.05 -0.56
N ASP A 68 10.46 -4.11 0.03
CA ASP A 68 11.61 -4.41 0.88
C ASP A 68 11.20 -5.11 2.17
N VAL A 69 10.09 -4.69 2.80
CA VAL A 69 9.52 -5.37 3.97
C VAL A 69 9.16 -6.82 3.64
N ILE A 70 8.54 -7.07 2.49
CA ILE A 70 8.15 -8.43 2.08
C ILE A 70 9.37 -9.30 1.78
N LYS A 71 10.43 -8.74 1.20
CA LYS A 71 11.67 -9.47 0.93
C LYS A 71 12.34 -10.00 2.20
N GLU A 72 12.22 -9.28 3.32
CA GLU A 72 12.76 -9.70 4.64
C GLU A 72 11.97 -10.85 5.27
N ALA A 73 10.71 -11.03 4.90
CA ALA A 73 9.84 -12.06 5.45
C ALA A 73 10.20 -13.45 4.95
N ARG A 74 9.98 -14.48 5.78
CA ARG A 74 10.19 -15.89 5.39
C ARG A 74 9.01 -16.44 4.62
N THR A 75 7.80 -15.98 4.96
CA THR A 75 6.55 -16.40 4.33
C THR A 75 5.74 -15.21 3.81
N PRO A 76 4.86 -15.42 2.81
CA PRO A 76 3.96 -14.36 2.33
C PRO A 76 3.05 -13.81 3.44
N GLU A 77 2.55 -14.69 4.31
CA GLU A 77 1.73 -14.32 5.48
C GLU A 77 2.47 -13.36 6.42
N GLU A 78 3.73 -13.70 6.74
CA GLU A 78 4.60 -12.82 7.54
C GLU A 78 4.85 -11.50 6.81
N GLY A 79 5.09 -11.53 5.50
CA GLY A 79 5.26 -10.33 4.67
C GLY A 79 4.04 -9.41 4.74
N ALA A 80 2.84 -9.96 4.53
CA ALA A 80 1.59 -9.21 4.61
C ALA A 80 1.40 -8.57 5.99
N LYS A 81 1.60 -9.35 7.06
CA LYS A 81 1.49 -8.87 8.44
C LYS A 81 2.51 -7.77 8.76
N ASN A 82 3.76 -7.93 8.32
CA ASN A 82 4.82 -6.95 8.54
C ASN A 82 4.52 -5.62 7.84
N VAL A 83 3.95 -5.66 6.63
CA VAL A 83 3.52 -4.44 5.91
C VAL A 83 2.39 -3.74 6.65
N VAL A 84 1.35 -4.46 7.07
CA VAL A 84 0.22 -3.88 7.83
C VAL A 84 0.69 -3.25 9.14
N ASN A 85 1.52 -3.96 9.91
CA ASN A 85 2.09 -3.43 11.15
C ASN A 85 2.92 -2.18 10.88
N TYR A 86 3.79 -2.22 9.87
CA TYR A 86 4.64 -1.08 9.55
C TYR A 86 3.82 0.15 9.14
N ALA A 87 2.83 -0.01 8.26
CA ALA A 87 1.93 1.06 7.85
C ALA A 87 1.20 1.66 9.07
N THR A 88 0.69 0.80 9.95
CA THR A 88 -0.05 1.22 11.16
C THR A 88 0.83 1.97 12.15
N GLU A 89 2.09 1.54 12.33
CA GLU A 89 3.05 2.20 13.21
C GLU A 89 3.43 3.61 12.70
N VAL A 90 3.69 3.77 11.40
CA VAL A 90 4.18 5.03 10.85
C VAL A 90 3.10 5.98 10.35
N SER A 91 1.84 5.54 10.24
CA SER A 91 0.73 6.41 9.84
C SER A 91 0.51 7.56 10.84
N HIS A 92 0.04 8.71 10.35
CA HIS A 92 -0.32 9.87 11.15
C HIS A 92 -1.83 9.97 11.35
N ASP A 93 -2.60 9.80 10.28
CA ASP A 93 -4.04 10.05 10.27
C ASP A 93 -4.87 8.79 10.57
N GLY A 94 -4.26 7.61 10.42
CA GLY A 94 -4.82 6.32 10.78
C GLY A 94 -5.98 5.89 9.85
N ASP A 95 -5.76 4.83 9.08
CA ASP A 95 -6.80 4.21 8.25
C ASP A 95 -6.76 2.68 8.34
N ASN A 96 -7.78 2.00 7.82
CA ASN A 96 -7.82 0.55 7.72
C ASN A 96 -6.77 0.04 6.71
N ALA A 97 -5.74 -0.61 7.24
CA ALA A 97 -4.68 -1.22 6.43
C ALA A 97 -4.95 -2.70 6.17
N THR A 98 -5.12 -3.08 4.90
CA THR A 98 -5.25 -4.47 4.45
C THR A 98 -4.18 -4.80 3.41
N CYS A 99 -3.49 -5.93 3.57
CA CYS A 99 -2.46 -6.41 2.65
C CYS A 99 -2.65 -7.89 2.34
N LEU A 100 -2.47 -8.28 1.08
CA LEU A 100 -2.38 -9.66 0.63
C LEU A 100 -1.09 -9.84 -0.17
N VAL A 101 -0.30 -10.86 0.20
CA VAL A 101 0.90 -11.24 -0.53
C VAL A 101 0.71 -12.63 -1.14
N VAL A 102 0.74 -12.69 -2.47
CA VAL A 102 0.61 -13.93 -3.23
C VAL A 102 2.00 -14.43 -3.62
N ARG A 103 2.33 -15.64 -3.18
CA ARG A 103 3.60 -16.30 -3.53
C ARG A 103 3.63 -16.70 -5.00
N LEU A 104 4.67 -16.28 -5.72
CA LEU A 104 4.92 -16.70 -7.10
C LEU A 104 6.18 -17.56 -7.19
N GLY A 105 6.45 -18.11 -8.38
CA GLY A 105 7.54 -19.08 -8.61
C GLY A 105 8.94 -18.55 -8.26
N GLY A 106 9.16 -17.23 -8.29
CA GLY A 106 10.43 -16.60 -7.95
C GLY A 106 10.65 -16.31 -6.47
N TRP A 107 9.79 -16.76 -5.56
CA TRP A 107 9.83 -16.38 -4.13
C TRP A 107 11.19 -16.61 -3.45
N GLU A 108 11.83 -17.74 -3.73
CA GLU A 108 13.13 -18.09 -3.12
C GLU A 108 14.25 -17.15 -3.55
N ARG A 109 14.09 -16.47 -4.69
CA ARG A 109 15.03 -15.50 -5.27
C ARG A 109 14.61 -14.05 -5.05
N ARG A 110 13.61 -13.79 -4.19
CA ARG A 110 13.06 -12.44 -3.96
C ARG A 110 14.10 -11.40 -3.56
N SER A 111 15.19 -11.83 -2.93
CA SER A 111 16.28 -10.96 -2.50
C SER A 111 17.28 -10.60 -3.60
N GLU A 112 17.24 -11.27 -4.76
CA GLU A 112 18.20 -11.09 -5.86
C GLU A 112 17.88 -9.88 -6.76
N GLY A 113 16.63 -9.39 -6.73
CA GLY A 113 16.17 -8.28 -7.59
C GLY A 113 16.27 -6.90 -6.94
N GLY A 114 16.61 -5.88 -7.74
CA GLY A 114 16.64 -4.47 -7.34
C GLY A 114 17.74 -4.14 -6.32
N VAL A 115 17.44 -3.28 -5.36
CA VAL A 115 18.35 -2.85 -4.26
C VAL A 115 18.37 -3.82 -3.07
N GLY A 116 17.98 -5.08 -3.27
CA GLY A 116 17.75 -6.04 -2.18
C GLY A 116 16.57 -5.62 -1.30
N SER A 117 16.66 -5.91 0.01
CA SER A 117 15.70 -5.43 1.03
C SER A 117 16.23 -4.26 1.87
N LEU A 118 17.50 -3.91 1.69
CA LEU A 118 18.18 -2.89 2.49
C LEU A 118 18.00 -1.49 1.91
N GLY A 119 17.52 -1.36 0.66
CA GLY A 119 17.41 -0.07 -0.04
C GLY A 119 16.64 0.99 0.73
N THR A 120 15.57 0.60 1.43
CA THR A 120 14.76 1.50 2.25
C THR A 120 15.04 1.40 3.74
N LYS A 121 15.97 0.54 4.19
CA LYS A 121 16.13 0.20 5.61
C LYS A 121 16.38 1.42 6.50
N GLU A 122 17.32 2.28 6.14
CA GLU A 122 17.65 3.47 6.94
C GLU A 122 16.44 4.41 7.09
N ILE A 123 15.70 4.62 6.00
CA ILE A 123 14.49 5.46 6.01
C ILE A 123 13.41 4.78 6.86
N ARG A 124 13.20 3.46 6.71
CA ARG A 124 12.20 2.72 7.49
C ARG A 124 12.50 2.78 8.99
N ASP A 125 13.76 2.59 9.38
CA ASP A 125 14.21 2.64 10.76
C ASP A 125 14.05 4.05 11.35
N LYS A 126 14.38 5.09 10.58
CA LYS A 126 14.16 6.48 10.97
C LYS A 126 12.67 6.77 11.19
N ARG A 127 11.80 6.38 10.25
CA ARG A 127 10.35 6.59 10.35
C ARG A 127 9.74 5.85 11.55
N ARG A 128 10.20 4.63 11.84
CA ARG A 128 9.79 3.91 13.07
C ARG A 128 10.24 4.64 14.33
N THR A 129 11.47 5.14 14.34
CA THR A 129 12.00 5.90 15.48
C THR A 129 11.20 7.18 15.71
N GLU A 130 10.88 7.92 14.65
CA GLU A 130 10.04 9.11 14.71
C GLU A 130 8.61 8.79 15.17
N ALA A 131 8.06 7.65 14.72
CA ALA A 131 6.75 7.20 15.14
C ALA A 131 6.66 6.86 16.63
N LEU A 132 7.76 6.40 17.23
CA LEU A 132 7.88 6.09 18.65
C LEU A 132 8.12 7.33 19.53
N ASP A 133 8.35 8.53 18.95
CA ASP A 133 8.55 9.74 19.74
C ASP A 133 7.23 10.18 20.42
N PRO A 134 7.15 10.17 21.76
CA PRO A 134 5.94 10.57 22.48
C PRO A 134 5.55 12.05 22.29
N ARG A 135 6.40 12.87 21.65
CA ARG A 135 6.12 14.27 21.32
C ARG A 135 5.32 14.44 20.03
N ARG A 136 5.17 13.39 19.23
CA ARG A 136 4.52 13.40 17.90
C ARG A 136 3.05 13.86 17.93
N GLY A 137 2.30 13.54 18.98
CA GLY A 137 0.87 13.89 19.11
C GLY A 137 0.57 15.32 19.61
N LYS A 138 1.56 16.21 19.69
CA LYS A 138 1.42 17.57 20.26
C LYS A 138 1.66 18.72 19.28
N GLN A 139 1.84 18.44 17.99
CA GLN A 139 1.95 19.47 16.95
C GLN A 139 0.68 19.54 16.11
#